data_AF-A0A524CHK7-F1
#
_entry.id   AF-A0A524CHK7-F1
#
_cell.length_a   1.000
_cell.length_b   1.000
_cell.length_c   1.000
_cell.angle_alpha   90.00
_cell.angle_beta   90.00
_cell.angle_gamma   90.00
#
_symmetry.space_group_name_H-M   'P 1'
#
loop_
_entity.id
_entity.type
_entity.pdbx_description
1 polymer ?
#
loop_
_entity_poly.entity_id
_entity_poly.type
_entity_poly.pdbx_seq_one_letter_code
_entity_poly.pdbx_strand_id
1 'polypeptide(L)'
;MPKIFVCKVCGYVFAEELAELIDSGYQVYCERCGSPFNLKGVEFKPLTREVIEEFSKSSDSPHLEHGKIVEKDSRKRQDSSLEKIIQKLATFSYVPVLIVTIISLLFILRVIFLPNQVVQIILEQVILSIPGFIIVSYDVNRINPKIKEGKYQEILLDSFCMGILGCIFFGSGVLILLKGILILFAFILNSEKKQKPYMIGVYIKDSLNRFSGIGGLIIVFYACYGLIIAFSKLPVLNIFVIIGFLVPPILAIIVLIIDATFRESLDKKYKIEISEAVRTFIFGIIGCIFAGAGIFILLKGIIMFILSIVGPPEKPELKQKLKTPEEQTPPRGPKVENIYKKREVSERPSLIEKREEIEEQETEEIVHPRISEPEKREQVRKEIQRIEKEEEQEKQIEKKIPKEEPRKEEELKKEIELRLHESLLPVKNEKDKKLVKEYFTRIFNVLSKDIKQQIKDLKIPKKEKKEILKELAFLTKEQQIKYINNLVVLYQEDIPKKLIERIKTISKIKPEHYENILEQLKYMDADEQLQFIHYLEKNA
;
A
#
# COMPACT_ATOMS: atom_id res chain seq x y z
N MET A 1 48.78 25.44 27.15
CA MET A 1 47.94 24.56 28.00
C MET A 1 46.49 24.95 27.75
N PRO A 2 45.60 24.01 27.41
CA PRO A 2 44.18 24.33 27.19
C PRO A 2 43.56 24.80 28.51
N LYS A 3 42.83 25.93 28.46
CA LYS A 3 42.10 26.44 29.63
C LYS A 3 40.88 25.56 29.86
N ILE A 4 40.71 25.08 31.08
CA ILE A 4 39.55 24.26 31.45
C ILE A 4 38.47 25.18 32.00
N PHE A 5 37.31 25.23 31.33
CA PHE A 5 36.15 25.99 31.80
C PHE A 5 35.17 25.08 32.51
N VAL A 6 34.64 25.54 33.65
CA VAL A 6 33.72 24.77 34.50
C VAL A 6 32.47 25.58 34.81
N CYS A 7 31.30 24.94 34.70
CA CYS A 7 30.02 25.52 35.06
C CYS A 7 29.95 25.77 36.58
N LYS A 8 29.72 27.03 36.98
CA LYS A 8 29.59 27.41 38.40
C LYS A 8 28.38 26.79 39.11
N VAL A 9 27.35 26.41 38.36
CA VAL A 9 26.09 25.89 38.94
C VAL A 9 26.16 24.39 39.19
N CYS A 10 26.64 23.60 38.24
CA CYS A 10 26.60 22.13 38.33
C CYS A 10 27.97 21.44 38.27
N GLY A 11 29.07 22.21 38.18
CA GLY A 11 30.43 21.68 38.12
C GLY A 11 30.78 20.96 36.80
N TYR A 12 29.92 21.04 35.79
CA TYR A 12 30.19 20.43 34.48
C TYR A 12 31.36 21.11 33.77
N VAL A 13 32.32 20.31 33.29
CA VAL A 13 33.46 20.79 32.51
C VAL A 13 33.02 20.93 31.05
N PHE A 14 33.20 22.10 30.45
CA PHE A 14 32.82 22.34 29.06
C PHE A 14 33.74 21.57 28.11
N ALA A 15 33.17 21.03 27.02
CA ALA A 15 33.93 20.42 25.93
C ALA A 15 34.85 21.45 25.25
N GLU A 16 35.92 20.97 24.60
CA GLU A 16 36.96 21.82 23.99
C GLU A 16 36.38 22.78 22.94
N GLU A 17 35.42 22.32 22.14
CA GLU A 17 34.68 23.15 21.16
C GLU A 17 33.93 24.34 21.81
N LEU A 18 33.35 24.11 22.98
CA LEU A 18 32.65 25.16 23.73
C LEU A 18 33.65 26.07 24.46
N ALA A 19 34.81 25.54 24.86
CA ALA A 19 35.89 26.33 25.43
C ALA A 19 36.43 27.35 24.42
N GLU A 20 36.59 26.97 23.14
CA GLU A 20 36.99 27.88 22.07
C GLU A 20 35.98 29.02 21.85
N LEU A 21 34.68 28.72 21.90
CA LEU A 21 33.64 29.75 21.81
C LEU A 21 33.63 30.70 23.02
N ILE A 22 33.91 30.18 24.22
CA ILE A 22 34.04 30.99 25.44
C ILE A 22 35.27 31.90 25.35
N ASP A 23 36.42 31.37 24.92
CA ASP A 23 37.65 32.17 24.72
C ASP A 23 37.45 33.23 23.60
N SER A 24 36.62 32.94 22.60
CA SER A 24 36.25 33.87 21.52
C SER A 24 35.23 34.94 21.95
N GLY A 25 34.76 34.92 23.21
CA GLY A 25 33.85 35.92 23.76
C GLY A 25 32.37 35.73 23.39
N TYR A 26 31.97 34.52 22.99
CA TYR A 26 30.57 34.19 22.71
C TYR A 26 29.86 33.55 23.91
N GLN A 27 28.57 33.82 24.05
CA GLN A 27 27.75 33.30 25.13
C GLN A 27 27.45 31.83 24.91
N VAL A 28 27.96 31.00 25.81
CA VAL A 28 27.71 29.55 25.83
C VAL A 28 26.80 29.19 27.01
N TYR A 29 26.00 28.13 26.86
CA TYR A 29 25.13 27.58 27.90
C TYR A 29 25.61 26.19 28.31
N CYS A 30 25.47 25.87 29.59
CA CYS A 30 25.86 24.56 30.10
C CYS A 30 24.95 23.45 29.55
N GLU A 31 25.54 22.42 28.94
CA GLU A 31 24.80 21.28 28.38
C GLU A 31 24.03 20.48 29.44
N ARG A 32 24.49 20.50 30.70
CA ARG A 32 23.89 19.73 31.79
C ARG A 32 22.73 20.45 32.49
N CYS A 33 22.87 21.74 32.77
CA CYS A 33 21.87 22.50 33.55
C CYS A 33 21.26 23.69 32.81
N GLY A 34 21.70 23.99 31.59
CA GLY A 34 21.20 25.11 30.78
C GLY A 34 21.60 26.50 31.28
N SER A 35 22.37 26.62 32.37
CA SER A 35 22.77 27.94 32.88
C SER A 35 23.80 28.61 31.94
N PRO A 36 23.71 29.92 31.68
CA PRO A 36 24.70 30.64 30.89
C PRO A 36 26.06 30.65 31.59
N PHE A 37 27.14 30.54 30.81
CA PHE A 37 28.48 30.72 31.31
C PHE A 37 28.77 32.21 31.55
N ASN A 38 29.16 32.55 32.78
CA ASN A 38 29.41 33.94 33.19
C ASN A 38 30.81 34.07 33.83
N LEU A 39 31.65 34.92 33.25
CA LEU A 39 32.94 35.34 33.78
C LEU A 39 32.81 36.77 34.34
N LYS A 40 33.35 37.04 35.53
CA LYS A 40 33.26 38.39 36.13
C LYS A 40 34.03 39.38 35.25
N GLY A 41 33.36 40.44 34.80
CA GLY A 41 33.99 41.52 34.02
C GLY A 41 34.06 41.28 32.50
N VAL A 42 33.40 40.26 31.97
CA VAL A 42 33.34 39.98 30.53
C VAL A 42 31.89 39.97 30.05
N GLU A 43 31.58 40.79 29.05
CA GLU A 43 30.30 40.74 28.33
C GLU A 43 30.44 39.80 27.12
N PHE A 44 29.60 38.77 27.07
CA PHE A 44 29.61 37.80 25.98
C PHE A 44 28.62 38.20 24.88
N LYS A 45 29.01 38.00 23.62
CA LYS A 45 28.15 38.23 22.46
C LYS A 45 27.20 37.04 22.25
N PRO A 46 25.94 37.26 21.81
CA PRO A 46 25.04 36.16 21.49
C PRO A 46 25.53 35.36 20.28
N LEU A 47 25.31 34.04 20.31
CA LEU A 47 25.72 33.13 19.24
C LEU A 47 24.77 33.25 18.04
N THR A 48 25.28 33.69 16.88
CA THR A 48 24.52 33.76 15.62
C THR A 48 24.75 32.52 14.76
N ARG A 49 23.82 32.21 13.84
CA ARG A 49 23.91 31.03 12.96
C ARG A 49 25.17 31.04 12.08
N GLU A 50 25.61 32.22 11.62
CA GLU A 50 26.79 32.37 10.77
C GLU A 50 28.07 31.93 11.50
N VAL A 51 28.21 32.28 12.79
CA VAL A 51 29.35 31.89 13.62
C VAL A 51 29.39 30.36 13.84
N ILE A 52 28.22 29.73 14.01
CA ILE A 52 28.13 28.26 14.15
C ILE A 52 28.61 27.57 12.86
N GLU A 53 28.26 28.12 11.69
CA GLU A 53 28.69 27.56 10.42
C GLU A 53 30.19 27.75 10.16
N GLU A 54 30.79 28.87 10.59
CA GLU A 54 32.24 29.10 10.46
C GLU A 54 33.06 28.14 11.33
N PHE A 55 32.71 27.97 12.61
CA PHE A 55 33.42 27.05 13.51
C PHE A 55 33.26 25.57 13.11
N SER A 56 32.12 25.22 12.47
CA SER A 56 31.91 23.86 11.93
C SER A 56 32.75 23.55 10.69
N LYS A 57 33.29 24.57 10.01
CA LYS A 57 34.12 24.43 8.81
C LYS A 57 35.61 24.46 9.10
N SER A 58 36.03 25.02 10.24
CA SER A 58 37.45 25.20 10.59
C SER A 58 38.06 24.09 11.47
N SER A 59 37.23 23.16 11.98
CA SER A 59 37.71 22.04 12.80
C SER A 59 38.09 20.84 11.94
N ASP A 60 39.30 20.86 11.36
CA ASP A 60 39.95 19.72 10.71
C ASP A 60 40.44 18.68 11.76
N SER A 61 39.53 18.10 12.53
CA SER A 61 39.84 16.98 13.43
C SER A 61 39.12 15.71 12.99
N PRO A 62 39.84 14.63 12.64
CA PRO A 62 39.25 13.35 12.33
C PRO A 62 38.94 12.66 13.66
N HIS A 63 37.66 12.57 14.01
CA HIS A 63 37.03 11.68 15.00
C HIS A 63 36.06 12.45 15.90
N LEU A 64 34.81 12.63 15.44
CA LEU A 64 33.58 12.57 16.24
C LEU A 64 32.37 12.83 15.36
N GLU A 65 32.00 11.84 14.53
CA GLU A 65 30.65 11.77 14.00
C GLU A 65 29.70 11.32 15.11
N HIS A 66 29.12 12.25 15.86
CA HIS A 66 27.87 12.03 16.60
C HIS A 66 27.07 13.33 16.63
N GLY A 67 25.98 13.40 15.85
CA GLY A 67 25.00 14.48 16.02
C GLY A 67 24.36 15.07 14.77
N LYS A 68 24.50 14.47 13.59
CA LYS A 68 23.53 14.68 12.50
C LYS A 68 22.87 13.36 12.20
N ILE A 69 21.62 13.20 12.62
CA ILE A 69 20.69 12.23 12.07
C ILE A 69 20.40 12.68 10.63
N VAL A 70 21.37 12.45 9.76
CA VAL A 70 21.15 12.24 8.35
C VAL A 70 21.16 10.72 8.23
N GLU A 71 20.04 10.14 7.83
CA GLU A 71 19.91 8.75 7.38
C GLU A 71 20.79 8.51 6.12
N LYS A 72 22.11 8.60 6.28
CA LYS A 72 23.11 8.19 5.30
C LYS A 72 24.27 7.61 6.07
N ASP A 73 24.30 6.29 6.19
CA ASP A 73 25.46 5.49 5.75
C ASP A 73 25.42 4.05 6.28
N SER A 74 24.45 3.28 5.78
CA SER A 74 24.58 1.82 5.67
C SER A 74 24.11 1.23 4.33
N ARG A 75 23.68 2.06 3.36
CA ARG A 75 23.19 1.65 2.03
C ARG A 75 24.24 1.62 0.90
N LYS A 76 25.53 1.78 1.20
CA LYS A 76 26.50 2.23 0.18
C LYS A 76 27.24 1.17 -0.64
N ARG A 77 26.96 -0.14 -0.52
CA ARG A 77 27.82 -1.15 -1.18
C ARG A 77 27.21 -1.99 -2.30
N GLN A 78 25.91 -1.94 -2.57
CA GLN A 78 25.32 -2.68 -3.71
C GLN A 78 24.48 -1.84 -4.69
N ASP A 79 24.08 -0.61 -4.32
CA ASP A 79 23.14 0.20 -5.11
C ASP A 79 23.78 1.12 -6.18
N SER A 80 25.12 1.22 -6.25
CA SER A 80 25.72 2.29 -7.07
C SER A 80 25.76 2.05 -8.58
N SER A 81 25.65 0.80 -9.08
CA SER A 81 25.73 0.54 -10.52
C SER A 81 24.38 0.72 -11.22
N LEU A 82 23.32 0.13 -10.67
CA LEU A 82 21.97 0.15 -11.25
C LEU A 82 21.39 1.57 -11.22
N GLU A 83 21.52 2.29 -10.10
CA GLU A 83 21.08 3.69 -10.02
C GLU A 83 21.82 4.60 -11.01
N LYS A 84 23.14 4.40 -11.20
CA LYS A 84 23.90 5.13 -12.23
C LYS A 84 23.39 4.84 -13.63
N ILE A 85 23.02 3.59 -13.94
CA ILE A 85 22.45 3.23 -15.23
C ILE A 85 21.09 3.92 -15.40
N ILE A 86 20.21 3.88 -14.40
CA ILE A 86 18.90 4.56 -14.46
C ILE A 86 19.07 6.07 -14.65
N GLN A 87 19.99 6.72 -13.92
CA GLN A 87 20.24 8.15 -14.05
C GLN A 87 20.79 8.52 -15.44
N LYS A 88 21.73 7.73 -15.97
CA LYS A 88 22.20 7.91 -17.35
C LYS A 88 21.05 7.76 -18.34
N LEU A 89 20.27 6.69 -18.23
CA LEU A 89 19.14 6.41 -19.12
C LEU A 89 18.06 7.50 -19.04
N ALA A 90 17.80 8.06 -17.87
CA ALA A 90 16.89 9.19 -17.67
C ALA A 90 17.31 10.45 -18.43
N THR A 91 18.59 10.60 -18.77
CA THR A 91 19.10 11.80 -19.46
C THR A 91 18.81 11.77 -20.95
N PHE A 92 18.74 10.59 -21.57
CA PHE A 92 18.59 10.45 -23.03
C PHE A 92 17.40 9.58 -23.48
N SER A 93 16.70 8.91 -22.58
CA SER A 93 15.61 7.97 -22.94
C SER A 93 14.47 8.57 -23.76
N TYR A 94 14.18 9.86 -23.62
CA TYR A 94 13.14 10.56 -24.39
C TYR A 94 13.60 10.97 -25.81
N VAL A 95 14.91 10.96 -26.10
CA VAL A 95 15.48 11.49 -27.34
C VAL A 95 14.96 10.77 -28.58
N PRO A 96 14.87 9.42 -28.63
CA PRO A 96 14.34 8.74 -29.82
C PRO A 96 12.87 9.11 -30.10
N VAL A 97 12.04 9.21 -29.06
CA VAL A 97 10.63 9.62 -29.19
C VAL A 97 10.57 11.05 -29.73
N LEU A 98 11.39 11.95 -29.21
CA LEU A 98 11.47 13.34 -29.68
C LEU A 98 11.89 13.43 -31.15
N ILE A 99 12.92 12.67 -31.55
CA ILE A 99 13.40 12.63 -32.95
C ILE A 99 12.28 12.17 -33.88
N VAL A 100 11.61 11.05 -33.56
CA VAL A 100 10.50 10.54 -34.38
C VAL A 100 9.35 11.55 -34.45
N THR A 101 9.05 12.22 -33.33
CA THR A 101 8.02 13.27 -33.27
C THR A 101 8.37 14.46 -34.18
N ILE A 102 9.62 14.94 -34.14
CA ILE A 102 10.08 16.03 -35.00
C ILE A 102 10.06 15.61 -36.48
N ILE A 103 10.52 14.39 -36.80
CA ILE A 103 10.50 13.85 -38.16
C ILE A 103 9.05 13.77 -38.68
N SER A 104 8.12 13.27 -37.87
CA SER A 104 6.68 13.26 -38.20
C SER A 104 6.18 14.68 -38.51
N LEU A 105 6.54 15.66 -37.70
CA LEU A 105 6.13 17.04 -37.92
C LEU A 105 6.75 17.64 -39.21
N LEU A 106 8.00 17.31 -39.52
CA LEU A 106 8.65 17.72 -40.78
C LEU A 106 7.96 17.13 -42.02
N PHE A 107 7.29 15.98 -41.91
CA PHE A 107 6.52 15.42 -43.02
C PHE A 107 5.32 16.28 -43.44
N ILE A 108 4.91 17.27 -42.64
CA ILE A 108 3.93 18.29 -43.05
C ILE A 108 4.41 19.05 -44.30
N LEU A 109 5.72 19.18 -44.53
CA LEU A 109 6.27 19.81 -45.73
C LEU A 109 5.85 19.12 -47.05
N ARG A 110 5.39 17.86 -46.99
CA ARG A 110 4.82 17.15 -48.16
C ARG A 110 3.62 17.87 -48.76
N VAL A 111 2.94 18.72 -47.99
CA VAL A 111 1.82 19.55 -48.46
C VAL A 111 2.19 20.38 -49.69
N ILE A 112 3.46 20.83 -49.81
CA ILE A 112 3.95 21.60 -50.97
C ILE A 112 3.82 20.80 -52.27
N PHE A 113 4.02 19.49 -52.21
CA PHE A 113 3.99 18.60 -53.38
C PHE A 113 2.60 17.98 -53.62
N LEU A 114 1.72 17.99 -52.61
CA LEU A 114 0.40 17.34 -52.64
C LEU A 114 -0.70 18.30 -52.12
N PRO A 115 -0.98 19.40 -52.83
CA PRO A 115 -1.94 20.41 -52.39
C PRO A 115 -3.37 19.86 -52.28
N ASN A 116 -3.71 18.80 -53.02
CA ASN A 116 -5.04 18.19 -52.97
C ASN A 116 -5.28 17.38 -51.68
N GLN A 117 -4.23 17.10 -50.88
CA GLN A 117 -4.29 16.27 -49.67
C GLN A 117 -3.89 17.03 -48.40
N VAL A 118 -3.89 18.37 -48.43
CA VAL A 118 -3.43 19.24 -47.32
C VAL A 118 -4.05 18.81 -45.98
N VAL A 119 -5.37 18.69 -45.93
CA VAL A 119 -6.10 18.39 -44.68
C VAL A 119 -5.72 17.02 -44.13
N GLN A 120 -5.62 16.01 -44.99
CA GLN A 120 -5.28 14.64 -44.58
C GLN A 120 -3.84 14.57 -44.05
N ILE A 121 -2.88 15.18 -44.76
CA ILE A 121 -1.47 15.17 -44.36
C ILE A 121 -1.30 15.89 -43.01
N ILE A 122 -1.91 17.06 -42.84
CA ILE A 122 -1.84 17.82 -41.58
C ILE A 122 -2.45 16.99 -40.44
N LEU A 123 -3.64 16.44 -40.65
CA LEU A 123 -4.36 15.69 -39.62
C LEU A 123 -3.59 14.43 -39.18
N GLU A 124 -3.03 13.69 -40.14
CA GLU A 124 -2.17 12.52 -39.87
C GLU A 124 -0.94 12.90 -39.04
N GLN A 125 -0.18 13.91 -39.45
CA GLN A 125 1.04 14.29 -38.72
C GLN A 125 0.75 14.92 -37.36
N VAL A 126 -0.35 15.67 -37.22
CA VAL A 126 -0.76 16.26 -35.94
C VAL A 126 -1.18 15.17 -34.96
N ILE A 127 -2.02 14.22 -35.38
CA ILE A 127 -2.48 13.13 -34.51
C ILE A 127 -1.33 12.22 -34.10
N LEU A 128 -0.32 12.05 -34.97
CA LEU A 128 0.88 11.29 -34.65
C LEU A 128 1.81 12.09 -33.70
N SER A 129 2.00 13.39 -33.95
CA SER A 129 2.95 14.22 -33.19
C SER A 129 2.49 14.55 -31.77
N ILE A 130 1.19 14.80 -31.56
CA ILE A 130 0.65 15.19 -30.23
C ILE A 130 0.95 14.14 -29.16
N PRO A 131 0.63 12.83 -29.34
CA PRO A 131 1.02 11.77 -28.42
C PRO A 131 2.52 11.71 -28.15
N GLY A 132 3.35 11.86 -29.19
CA GLY A 132 4.81 11.90 -29.05
C GLY A 132 5.28 13.02 -28.12
N PHE A 133 4.75 14.23 -28.31
CA PHE A 133 5.02 15.36 -27.42
C PHE A 133 4.50 15.14 -25.99
N ILE A 134 3.30 14.55 -25.82
CA ILE A 134 2.75 14.22 -24.50
C ILE A 134 3.68 13.23 -23.78
N ILE A 135 4.17 12.20 -24.48
CA ILE A 135 5.10 11.20 -23.93
C ILE A 135 6.40 11.86 -23.49
N VAL A 136 7.03 12.67 -24.36
CA VAL A 136 8.28 13.37 -24.05
C VAL A 136 8.09 14.36 -22.90
N SER A 137 7.02 15.16 -22.93
CA SER A 137 6.72 16.15 -21.89
C SER A 137 6.53 15.50 -20.54
N TYR A 138 5.80 14.38 -20.47
CA TYR A 138 5.62 13.64 -19.23
C TYR A 138 6.94 13.03 -18.73
N ASP A 139 7.77 12.50 -19.63
CA ASP A 139 9.07 11.93 -19.25
C ASP A 139 10.00 12.98 -18.65
N VAL A 140 10.13 14.13 -19.33
CA VAL A 140 11.02 15.24 -18.95
C VAL A 140 10.52 15.97 -17.70
N ASN A 141 9.22 16.25 -17.61
CA ASN A 141 8.69 17.09 -16.52
C ASN A 141 8.38 16.32 -15.24
N ARG A 142 8.29 14.98 -15.30
CA ARG A 142 7.79 14.19 -14.17
C ARG A 142 8.63 12.96 -13.85
N ILE A 143 8.95 12.12 -14.84
CA ILE A 143 9.72 10.90 -14.60
C ILE A 143 11.17 11.25 -14.26
N ASN A 144 11.84 12.04 -15.12
CA ASN A 144 13.26 12.36 -14.97
C ASN A 144 13.59 13.15 -13.69
N PRO A 145 12.79 14.15 -13.24
CA PRO A 145 13.02 14.84 -11.97
C PRO A 145 12.92 13.88 -10.78
N LYS A 146 11.92 12.99 -10.76
CA LYS A 146 11.73 12.03 -9.66
C LYS A 146 12.82 10.95 -9.62
N ILE A 147 13.39 10.59 -10.77
CA ILE A 147 14.60 9.74 -10.83
C ILE A 147 15.80 10.47 -10.21
N LYS A 148 16.00 11.76 -10.54
CA LYS A 148 17.10 12.57 -9.97
C LYS A 148 16.95 12.74 -8.45
N GLU A 149 15.71 12.82 -7.96
CA GLU A 149 15.39 12.87 -6.52
C GLU A 149 15.48 11.51 -5.82
N GLY A 150 15.69 10.39 -6.53
CA GLY A 150 15.72 9.04 -5.98
C GLY A 150 14.35 8.52 -5.51
N LYS A 151 13.24 9.19 -5.90
CA LYS A 151 11.87 8.84 -5.48
C LYS A 151 11.22 7.83 -6.43
N TYR A 152 11.84 6.66 -6.59
CA TYR A 152 11.36 5.60 -7.50
C TYR A 152 9.94 5.10 -7.18
N GLN A 153 9.55 5.14 -5.89
CA GLN A 153 8.23 4.68 -5.42
C GLN A 153 7.07 5.48 -6.04
N GLU A 154 7.30 6.76 -6.34
CA GLU A 154 6.26 7.64 -6.89
C GLU A 154 6.06 7.48 -8.41
N ILE A 155 6.98 6.80 -9.10
CA ILE A 155 6.99 6.63 -10.56
C ILE A 155 7.08 5.16 -10.96
N LEU A 156 6.68 4.26 -10.05
CA LEU A 156 6.91 2.83 -10.15
C LEU A 156 6.44 2.25 -11.51
N LEU A 157 5.24 2.64 -11.95
CA LEU A 157 4.66 2.20 -13.22
C LEU A 157 4.60 3.32 -14.28
N ASP A 158 4.85 4.58 -13.91
CA ASP A 158 4.75 5.77 -14.78
C ASP A 158 5.64 5.58 -16.03
N SER A 159 6.92 5.23 -15.85
CA SER A 159 7.87 5.02 -16.96
C SER A 159 7.60 3.74 -17.74
N PHE A 160 7.10 2.69 -17.09
CA PHE A 160 6.75 1.44 -17.75
C PHE A 160 5.58 1.64 -18.72
N CYS A 161 4.49 2.26 -18.25
CA CYS A 161 3.31 2.49 -19.06
C CYS A 161 3.56 3.49 -20.20
N MET A 162 4.31 4.58 -19.94
CA MET A 162 4.72 5.49 -21.01
C MET A 162 5.64 4.83 -22.03
N GLY A 163 6.50 3.92 -21.57
CA GLY A 163 7.33 3.10 -22.45
C GLY A 163 6.50 2.23 -23.41
N ILE A 164 5.47 1.55 -22.91
CA ILE A 164 4.55 0.75 -23.74
C ILE A 164 3.86 1.62 -24.79
N LEU A 165 3.30 2.78 -24.38
CA LEU A 165 2.67 3.70 -25.32
C LEU A 165 3.64 4.28 -26.34
N GLY A 166 4.88 4.56 -25.94
CA GLY A 166 5.93 4.98 -26.87
C GLY A 166 6.39 3.86 -27.81
N CYS A 167 6.25 2.59 -27.43
CA CYS A 167 6.57 1.47 -28.33
C CYS A 167 5.55 1.35 -29.47
N ILE A 168 4.29 1.71 -29.23
CA ILE A 168 3.26 1.86 -30.29
C ILE A 168 3.71 2.93 -31.30
N PHE A 169 4.48 3.92 -30.85
CA PHE A 169 5.06 4.97 -31.69
C PHE A 169 6.35 4.52 -32.40
N PHE A 170 6.22 3.63 -33.38
CA PHE A 170 7.35 3.11 -34.19
C PHE A 170 8.49 2.49 -33.36
N GLY A 171 8.19 1.92 -32.19
CA GLY A 171 9.21 1.36 -31.29
C GLY A 171 10.10 2.40 -30.61
N SER A 172 9.84 3.70 -30.75
CA SER A 172 10.69 4.76 -30.19
C SER A 172 10.72 4.78 -28.67
N GLY A 173 9.69 4.23 -28.02
CA GLY A 173 9.57 4.13 -26.56
C GLY A 173 10.40 3.03 -25.89
N VAL A 174 11.16 2.20 -26.63
CA VAL A 174 11.91 1.08 -26.05
C VAL A 174 12.88 1.51 -24.95
N LEU A 175 13.54 2.66 -25.09
CA LEU A 175 14.44 3.17 -24.03
C LEU A 175 13.70 3.62 -22.77
N ILE A 176 12.51 4.20 -22.93
CA ILE A 176 11.63 4.59 -21.80
C ILE A 176 11.09 3.33 -21.11
N LEU A 177 10.76 2.30 -21.89
CA LEU A 177 10.31 1.01 -21.37
C LEU A 177 11.43 0.30 -20.58
N LEU A 178 12.64 0.24 -21.15
CA LEU A 178 13.82 -0.30 -20.47
C LEU A 178 14.08 0.44 -19.15
N LYS A 179 13.94 1.78 -19.16
CA LYS A 179 14.02 2.60 -17.94
C LYS A 179 12.96 2.21 -16.91
N GLY A 180 11.72 2.01 -17.34
CA GLY A 180 10.64 1.53 -16.48
C GLY A 180 10.92 0.16 -15.86
N ILE A 181 11.42 -0.79 -16.66
CA ILE A 181 11.80 -2.12 -16.18
C ILE A 181 12.92 -2.04 -15.14
N LEU A 182 13.94 -1.21 -15.38
CA LEU A 182 15.04 -1.00 -14.42
C LEU A 182 14.55 -0.37 -13.11
N ILE A 183 13.59 0.58 -13.17
CA ILE A 183 12.97 1.17 -11.97
C ILE A 183 12.22 0.11 -11.16
N LEU A 184 11.46 -0.77 -11.84
CA LEU A 184 10.78 -1.89 -11.19
C LEU A 184 11.77 -2.85 -10.53
N PHE A 185 12.86 -3.21 -11.22
CA PHE A 185 13.92 -4.04 -10.66
C PHE A 185 14.61 -3.39 -9.46
N ALA A 186 14.95 -2.10 -9.56
CA ALA A 186 15.54 -1.34 -8.47
C ALA A 186 14.60 -1.30 -7.27
N PHE A 187 13.30 -1.12 -7.50
CA PHE A 187 12.30 -1.14 -6.44
C PHE A 187 12.18 -2.51 -5.78
N ILE A 188 12.17 -3.61 -6.53
CA ILE A 188 12.09 -4.98 -5.99
C ILE A 188 13.35 -5.33 -5.19
N LEU A 189 14.53 -5.02 -5.72
CA LEU A 189 15.82 -5.30 -5.07
C LEU A 189 16.02 -4.46 -3.81
N ASN A 190 15.55 -3.22 -3.81
CA ASN A 190 15.68 -2.29 -2.68
C ASN A 190 14.44 -2.25 -1.78
N SER A 191 13.42 -3.06 -2.08
CA SER A 191 12.30 -3.29 -1.16
C SER A 191 12.86 -4.11 -0.01
N GLU A 192 13.29 -3.42 1.05
CA GLU A 192 13.56 -4.07 2.33
C GLU A 192 12.39 -5.00 2.62
N LYS A 193 12.67 -6.25 3.05
CA LYS A 193 11.71 -7.33 3.36
C LYS A 193 10.55 -6.93 4.31
N LYS A 194 10.47 -5.67 4.74
CA LYS A 194 9.48 -5.06 5.61
C LYS A 194 8.42 -4.20 4.91
N GLN A 195 8.54 -3.91 3.60
CA GLN A 195 7.43 -3.22 2.92
C GLN A 195 6.25 -4.18 2.77
N LYS A 196 5.17 -3.90 3.52
CA LYS A 196 3.96 -4.72 3.47
C LYS A 196 3.39 -4.68 2.05
N PRO A 197 2.91 -5.80 1.49
CA PRO A 197 2.43 -5.89 0.11
C PRO A 197 1.35 -4.86 -0.23
N TYR A 198 0.54 -4.47 0.77
CA TYR A 198 -0.42 -3.38 0.66
C TYR A 198 0.21 -2.05 0.19
N MET A 199 1.38 -1.67 0.73
CA MET A 199 2.04 -0.41 0.36
C MET A 199 2.53 -0.42 -1.09
N ILE A 200 3.01 -1.57 -1.57
CA ILE A 200 3.37 -1.75 -2.98
C ILE A 200 2.14 -1.53 -3.86
N GLY A 201 1.00 -2.15 -3.50
CA GLY A 201 -0.26 -1.93 -4.22
C GLY A 201 -0.71 -0.48 -4.20
N VAL A 202 -0.55 0.25 -3.09
CA VAL A 202 -0.84 1.70 -3.02
C VAL A 202 0.04 2.49 -3.98
N TYR A 203 1.35 2.22 -4.07
CA TYR A 203 2.24 2.89 -5.02
C TYR A 203 1.85 2.61 -6.48
N ILE A 204 1.48 1.37 -6.80
CA ILE A 204 1.00 1.02 -8.15
C ILE A 204 -0.33 1.73 -8.45
N LYS A 205 -1.29 1.72 -7.50
CA LYS A 205 -2.57 2.44 -7.61
C LYS A 205 -2.36 3.92 -7.87
N ASP A 206 -1.48 4.55 -7.12
CA ASP A 206 -1.14 5.97 -7.24
C ASP A 206 -0.49 6.28 -8.60
N SER A 207 0.41 5.41 -9.08
CA SER A 207 1.02 5.53 -10.40
C SER A 207 -0.05 5.45 -11.50
N LEU A 208 -0.93 4.45 -11.44
CA LEU A 208 -2.03 4.29 -12.39
C LEU A 208 -3.06 5.41 -12.33
N ASN A 209 -3.41 5.91 -11.14
CA ASN A 209 -4.35 7.03 -10.96
C ASN A 209 -3.85 8.29 -11.67
N ARG A 210 -2.54 8.47 -11.76
CA ARG A 210 -1.93 9.65 -12.38
C ARG A 210 -1.72 9.49 -13.88
N PHE A 211 -1.56 8.25 -14.32
CA PHE A 211 -1.29 7.89 -15.71
C PHE A 211 -2.58 7.61 -16.51
N SER A 212 -3.62 7.03 -15.90
CA SER A 212 -4.82 6.49 -16.58
C SER A 212 -5.44 7.45 -17.59
N GLY A 213 -5.69 8.69 -17.18
CA GLY A 213 -6.27 9.71 -18.05
C GLY A 213 -5.39 10.09 -19.24
N ILE A 214 -4.07 10.23 -19.02
CA ILE A 214 -3.11 10.60 -20.08
C ILE A 214 -2.91 9.43 -21.05
N GLY A 215 -2.74 8.22 -20.51
CA GLY A 215 -2.55 7.02 -21.32
C GLY A 215 -3.79 6.67 -22.14
N GLY A 216 -4.98 6.80 -21.55
CA GLY A 216 -6.24 6.64 -22.27
C GLY A 216 -6.43 7.68 -23.37
N LEU A 217 -6.06 8.95 -23.12
CA LEU A 217 -6.13 9.99 -24.14
C LEU A 217 -5.22 9.68 -25.35
N ILE A 218 -4.00 9.20 -25.10
CA ILE A 218 -3.08 8.76 -26.15
C ILE A 218 -3.68 7.63 -26.99
N ILE A 219 -4.33 6.65 -26.35
CA ILE A 219 -5.03 5.55 -27.06
C ILE A 219 -6.17 6.10 -27.93
N VAL A 220 -6.95 7.05 -27.42
CA VAL A 220 -8.01 7.70 -28.21
C VAL A 220 -7.45 8.40 -29.45
N PHE A 221 -6.31 9.10 -29.34
CA PHE A 221 -5.66 9.71 -30.50
C PHE A 221 -5.31 8.67 -31.59
N TYR A 222 -4.72 7.53 -31.21
CA TYR A 222 -4.42 6.47 -32.17
C TYR A 222 -5.67 5.83 -32.77
N ALA A 223 -6.72 5.65 -31.96
CA ALA A 223 -8.00 5.18 -32.46
C ALA A 223 -8.55 6.13 -33.51
N CYS A 224 -8.60 7.44 -33.22
CA CYS A 224 -9.02 8.47 -34.18
C CYS A 224 -8.19 8.45 -35.46
N TYR A 225 -6.87 8.28 -35.37
CA TYR A 225 -6.00 8.14 -36.55
C TYR A 225 -6.40 6.94 -37.43
N GLY A 226 -6.59 5.77 -36.81
CA GLY A 226 -7.05 4.58 -37.53
C GLY A 226 -8.41 4.79 -38.19
N LEU A 227 -9.32 5.49 -37.52
CA LEU A 227 -10.62 5.85 -38.08
C LEU A 227 -10.51 6.77 -39.29
N ILE A 228 -9.64 7.78 -39.25
CA ILE A 228 -9.41 8.70 -40.38
C ILE A 228 -8.88 7.95 -41.61
N ILE A 229 -7.96 7.01 -41.42
CA ILE A 229 -7.45 6.17 -42.51
C ILE A 229 -8.56 5.26 -43.06
N ALA A 230 -9.40 4.69 -42.20
CA ALA A 230 -10.52 3.87 -42.65
C ALA A 230 -11.54 4.72 -43.44
N PHE A 231 -11.81 5.93 -42.98
CA PHE A 231 -12.73 6.87 -43.58
C PHE A 231 -12.29 7.33 -44.98
N SER A 232 -10.99 7.56 -45.18
CA SER A 232 -10.46 7.97 -46.49
C SER A 232 -10.56 6.89 -47.57
N LYS A 233 -10.80 5.64 -47.18
CA LYS A 233 -10.99 4.50 -48.11
C LYS A 233 -12.45 4.23 -48.47
N LEU A 234 -13.41 4.88 -47.82
CA LEU A 234 -14.83 4.63 -48.06
C LEU A 234 -15.34 5.47 -49.25
N PRO A 235 -15.89 4.86 -50.31
CA PRO A 235 -16.29 5.56 -51.53
C PRO A 235 -17.56 6.40 -51.36
N VAL A 236 -18.42 6.09 -50.37
CA VAL A 236 -19.66 6.83 -50.12
C VAL A 236 -19.85 7.01 -48.62
N LEU A 237 -20.02 8.26 -48.22
CA LEU A 237 -20.18 8.67 -46.83
C LEU A 237 -21.65 8.74 -46.45
N ASN A 238 -22.15 7.64 -45.91
CA ASN A 238 -23.47 7.63 -45.26
C ASN A 238 -23.36 8.23 -43.85
N ILE A 239 -24.30 9.10 -43.47
CA ILE A 239 -24.33 9.76 -42.17
C ILE A 239 -24.29 8.76 -41.01
N PHE A 240 -24.91 7.58 -41.16
CA PHE A 240 -24.87 6.51 -40.15
C PHE A 240 -23.46 5.97 -39.92
N VAL A 241 -22.63 5.92 -40.97
CA VAL A 241 -21.24 5.48 -40.88
C VAL A 241 -20.40 6.53 -40.17
N ILE A 242 -20.61 7.82 -40.47
CA ILE A 242 -19.95 8.94 -39.79
C ILE A 242 -20.28 8.92 -38.28
N ILE A 243 -21.56 8.78 -37.94
CA ILE A 243 -22.02 8.70 -36.54
C ILE A 243 -21.39 7.49 -35.85
N GLY A 244 -21.40 6.30 -36.48
CA GLY A 244 -20.79 5.09 -35.94
C GLY A 244 -19.29 5.23 -35.65
N PHE A 245 -18.57 6.07 -36.41
CA PHE A 245 -17.16 6.34 -36.20
C PHE A 245 -16.88 7.44 -35.16
N LEU A 246 -17.71 8.49 -35.08
CA LEU A 246 -17.49 9.59 -34.14
C LEU A 246 -17.97 9.30 -32.72
N VAL A 247 -19.03 8.51 -32.56
CA VAL A 247 -19.60 8.22 -31.23
C VAL A 247 -18.62 7.50 -30.28
N PRO A 248 -17.90 6.43 -30.70
CA PRO A 248 -16.96 5.74 -29.82
C PRO A 248 -15.85 6.61 -29.22
N PRO A 249 -15.08 7.42 -29.98
CA PRO A 249 -14.05 8.26 -29.40
C PRO A 249 -14.62 9.36 -28.48
N ILE A 250 -15.80 9.90 -28.79
CA ILE A 250 -16.48 10.88 -27.91
C ILE A 250 -16.85 10.22 -26.57
N LEU A 251 -17.43 9.01 -26.60
CA LEU A 251 -17.75 8.26 -25.38
C LEU A 251 -16.49 7.89 -24.59
N ALA A 252 -15.39 7.51 -25.26
CA ALA A 252 -14.11 7.28 -24.61
C ALA A 252 -13.60 8.54 -23.89
N ILE A 253 -13.68 9.72 -24.53
CA ILE A 253 -13.29 11.00 -23.91
C ILE A 253 -14.16 11.31 -22.69
N ILE A 254 -15.47 11.09 -22.76
CA ILE A 254 -16.38 11.29 -21.62
C ILE A 254 -15.95 10.39 -20.44
N VAL A 255 -15.66 9.11 -20.68
CA VAL A 255 -15.17 8.19 -19.63
C VAL A 255 -13.85 8.68 -19.03
N LEU A 256 -12.92 9.19 -19.83
CA LEU A 256 -11.65 9.74 -19.35
C LEU A 256 -11.84 11.02 -18.52
N ILE A 257 -12.76 11.90 -18.92
CA ILE A 257 -13.12 13.09 -18.14
C ILE A 257 -13.69 12.68 -16.78
N ILE A 258 -14.59 11.70 -16.77
CA ILE A 258 -15.18 11.17 -15.54
C ILE A 258 -14.07 10.59 -14.64
N ASP A 259 -13.15 9.76 -15.14
CA ASP A 259 -12.01 9.26 -14.35
C ASP A 259 -11.12 10.39 -13.82
N ALA A 260 -10.88 11.44 -14.62
CA ALA A 260 -10.12 12.61 -14.19
C ALA A 260 -10.79 13.34 -13.02
N THR A 261 -12.12 13.43 -12.99
CA THR A 261 -12.83 14.01 -11.84
C THR A 261 -12.74 13.12 -10.59
N PHE A 262 -12.75 11.78 -10.75
CA PHE A 262 -12.58 10.86 -9.63
C PHE A 262 -11.16 10.83 -9.09
N ARG A 263 -10.17 11.18 -9.90
CA ARG A 263 -8.76 11.17 -9.52
C ARG A 263 -8.48 11.97 -8.25
N GLU A 264 -9.06 13.17 -8.11
CA GLU A 264 -8.84 14.04 -6.94
C GLU A 264 -9.36 13.42 -5.64
N SER A 265 -10.47 12.68 -5.74
CA SER A 265 -11.06 11.99 -4.59
C SER A 265 -10.23 10.80 -4.11
N LEU A 266 -9.43 10.19 -5.01
CA LEU A 266 -8.66 8.97 -4.77
C LEU A 266 -7.19 9.21 -4.40
N ASP A 267 -6.63 10.37 -4.75
CA ASP A 267 -5.20 10.71 -4.50
C ASP A 267 -4.89 10.89 -3.00
N LYS A 268 -5.92 11.03 -2.15
CA LYS A 268 -5.79 11.28 -0.69
C LYS A 268 -6.28 10.13 0.20
N LYS A 269 -6.88 9.08 -0.38
CA LYS A 269 -7.46 7.98 0.40
C LYS A 269 -6.46 6.86 0.61
N TYR A 270 -6.08 6.65 1.87
CA TYR A 270 -5.24 5.53 2.29
C TYR A 270 -6.02 4.21 2.39
N LYS A 271 -7.30 4.28 2.81
CA LYS A 271 -8.23 3.15 2.84
C LYS A 271 -9.15 3.24 1.63
N ILE A 272 -9.22 2.16 0.86
CA ILE A 272 -10.02 2.07 -0.36
C ILE A 272 -11.31 1.33 -0.05
N GLU A 273 -12.44 1.94 -0.43
CA GLU A 273 -13.74 1.30 -0.30
C GLU A 273 -14.02 0.40 -1.51
N ILE A 274 -14.71 -0.73 -1.27
CA ILE A 274 -15.08 -1.69 -2.33
C ILE A 274 -15.95 -1.01 -3.39
N SER A 275 -16.85 -0.11 -2.98
CA SER A 275 -17.73 0.65 -3.88
C SER A 275 -16.94 1.48 -4.90
N GLU A 276 -15.86 2.13 -4.48
CA GLU A 276 -14.99 2.94 -5.34
C GLU A 276 -14.20 2.07 -6.31
N ALA A 277 -13.71 0.92 -5.84
CA ALA A 277 -13.02 -0.06 -6.68
C ALA A 277 -13.95 -0.60 -7.78
N VAL A 278 -15.16 -1.03 -7.41
CA VAL A 278 -16.19 -1.53 -8.35
C VAL A 278 -16.59 -0.46 -9.36
N ARG A 279 -16.82 0.78 -8.91
CA ARG A 279 -17.13 1.90 -9.81
C ARG A 279 -16.03 2.16 -10.82
N THR A 280 -14.78 2.20 -10.36
CA THR A 280 -13.61 2.39 -11.24
C THR A 280 -13.46 1.24 -12.23
N PHE A 281 -13.70 0.01 -11.77
CA PHE A 281 -13.67 -1.19 -12.61
C PHE A 281 -14.74 -1.15 -13.72
N ILE A 282 -15.99 -0.80 -13.40
CA ILE A 282 -17.07 -0.66 -14.38
C ILE A 282 -16.74 0.42 -15.40
N PHE A 283 -16.24 1.59 -14.97
CA PHE A 283 -15.79 2.63 -15.91
C PHE A 283 -14.63 2.16 -16.79
N GLY A 284 -13.72 1.34 -16.25
CA GLY A 284 -12.69 0.67 -17.03
C GLY A 284 -13.26 -0.22 -18.13
N ILE A 285 -14.25 -1.05 -17.83
CA ILE A 285 -14.93 -1.92 -18.82
C ILE A 285 -15.58 -1.05 -19.92
N ILE A 286 -16.35 -0.03 -19.52
CA ILE A 286 -17.02 0.87 -20.48
C ILE A 286 -15.98 1.56 -21.36
N GLY A 287 -14.89 2.07 -20.78
CA GLY A 287 -13.80 2.68 -21.53
C GLY A 287 -13.04 1.70 -22.44
N CYS A 288 -12.98 0.41 -22.11
CA CYS A 288 -12.39 -0.61 -22.97
C CYS A 288 -13.25 -0.91 -24.20
N ILE A 289 -14.58 -0.90 -24.06
CA ILE A 289 -15.52 -1.05 -25.18
C ILE A 289 -15.28 0.06 -26.22
N PHE A 290 -14.94 1.27 -25.77
CA PHE A 290 -14.67 2.41 -26.63
C PHE A 290 -13.18 2.56 -26.95
N ALA A 291 -12.73 1.80 -27.95
CA ALA A 291 -11.37 1.86 -28.51
C ALA A 291 -10.23 1.46 -27.56
N GLY A 292 -10.52 0.70 -26.49
CA GLY A 292 -9.51 0.23 -25.54
C GLY A 292 -8.94 1.30 -24.61
N ALA A 293 -9.47 2.53 -24.63
CA ALA A 293 -8.95 3.65 -23.84
C ALA A 293 -9.03 3.42 -22.32
N GLY A 294 -9.97 2.57 -21.89
CA GLY A 294 -10.20 2.22 -20.49
C GLY A 294 -9.22 1.21 -19.88
N ILE A 295 -8.24 0.68 -20.63
CA ILE A 295 -7.37 -0.41 -20.14
C ILE A 295 -6.63 -0.06 -18.84
N PHE A 296 -6.14 1.18 -18.73
CA PHE A 296 -5.44 1.64 -17.53
C PHE A 296 -6.39 1.96 -16.37
N ILE A 297 -7.62 2.37 -16.66
CA ILE A 297 -8.69 2.56 -15.67
C ILE A 297 -9.12 1.19 -15.13
N LEU A 298 -9.24 0.18 -16.00
CA LEU A 298 -9.56 -1.19 -15.63
C LEU A 298 -8.48 -1.77 -14.71
N LEU A 299 -7.21 -1.63 -15.08
CA LEU A 299 -6.09 -2.08 -14.25
C LEU A 299 -6.06 -1.36 -12.90
N LYS A 300 -6.32 -0.05 -12.87
CA LYS A 300 -6.49 0.74 -11.64
C LYS A 300 -7.61 0.15 -10.77
N GLY A 301 -8.77 -0.15 -11.36
CA GLY A 301 -9.91 -0.76 -10.66
C GLY A 301 -9.59 -2.13 -10.06
N ILE A 302 -8.87 -2.99 -10.80
CA ILE A 302 -8.43 -4.31 -10.32
C ILE A 302 -7.51 -4.16 -9.09
N ILE A 303 -6.54 -3.25 -9.15
CA ILE A 303 -5.61 -3.03 -8.03
C ILE A 303 -6.34 -2.46 -6.82
N MET A 304 -7.26 -1.51 -7.04
CA MET A 304 -8.11 -0.98 -5.97
C MET A 304 -8.97 -2.08 -5.32
N PHE A 305 -9.48 -3.02 -6.12
CA PHE A 305 -10.26 -4.14 -5.62
C PHE A 305 -9.42 -5.07 -4.75
N ILE A 306 -8.22 -5.45 -5.19
CA ILE A 306 -7.27 -6.25 -4.40
C ILE A 306 -6.93 -5.55 -3.09
N LEU A 307 -6.62 -4.25 -3.13
CA LEU A 307 -6.33 -3.45 -1.94
C LEU A 307 -7.51 -3.38 -0.98
N SER A 308 -8.73 -3.29 -1.48
CA SER A 308 -9.93 -3.26 -0.64
C SER A 308 -10.16 -4.56 0.13
N ILE A 309 -9.75 -5.72 -0.42
CA ILE A 309 -9.84 -7.03 0.23
C ILE A 309 -8.74 -7.24 1.26
N VAL A 310 -7.49 -6.92 0.89
CA VAL A 310 -6.33 -7.11 1.78
C VAL A 310 -6.44 -6.20 3.00
N GLY A 311 -6.98 -5.00 2.82
CA GLY A 311 -7.12 -4.00 3.86
C GLY A 311 -5.77 -3.38 4.26
N PRO A 312 -5.78 -2.13 4.77
CA PRO A 312 -4.56 -1.50 5.21
C PRO A 312 -3.97 -2.26 6.40
N PRO A 313 -2.64 -2.39 6.48
CA PRO A 313 -2.02 -2.88 7.69
C PRO A 313 -2.37 -1.98 8.88
N GLU A 314 -2.46 -2.55 10.08
CA GLU A 314 -2.63 -1.77 11.32
C GLU A 314 -1.68 -0.57 11.30
N LYS A 315 -2.29 0.60 11.55
CA LYS A 315 -1.91 1.93 11.05
C LYS A 315 -0.39 2.16 10.97
N PRO A 316 0.16 2.48 9.78
CA PRO A 316 1.32 3.35 9.72
C PRO A 316 0.85 4.78 10.05
N GLU A 317 1.34 5.33 11.16
CA GLU A 317 1.23 6.75 11.46
C GLU A 317 1.95 7.57 10.37
N LEU A 318 1.24 7.89 9.28
CA LEU A 318 1.76 8.74 8.21
C LEU A 318 0.99 10.07 8.16
N LYS A 319 1.62 11.08 8.78
CA LYS A 319 1.63 12.49 8.36
C LYS A 319 0.28 13.15 8.03
N GLN A 320 -0.46 13.52 9.08
CA GLN A 320 -1.28 14.74 9.07
C GLN A 320 -0.73 15.75 10.08
N LYS A 321 0.34 16.44 9.68
CA LYS A 321 0.66 17.80 10.17
C LYS A 321 1.19 18.61 9.00
N LEU A 322 0.31 18.92 8.05
CA LEU A 322 0.47 20.17 7.31
C LEU A 322 -0.11 21.25 8.22
N LYS A 323 0.78 22.05 8.81
CA LYS A 323 0.42 23.22 9.60
C LYS A 323 -0.35 24.18 8.69
N THR A 324 -1.62 24.42 9.01
CA THR A 324 -2.25 25.71 8.72
C THR A 324 -1.43 26.77 9.45
N PRO A 325 -0.98 27.87 8.80
CA PRO A 325 -0.38 28.98 9.52
C PRO A 325 -1.41 29.53 10.50
N GLU A 326 -1.09 29.50 11.79
CA GLU A 326 -1.76 30.33 12.78
C GLU A 326 -1.56 31.79 12.38
N GLU A 327 -2.67 32.40 11.97
CA GLU A 327 -2.85 33.84 11.84
C GLU A 327 -2.61 34.46 13.22
N GLN A 328 -1.46 35.11 13.38
CA GLN A 328 -1.17 35.94 14.56
C GLN A 328 -2.09 37.16 14.52
N THR A 329 -3.23 37.09 15.19
CA THR A 329 -3.97 38.29 15.59
C THR A 329 -3.22 39.01 16.72
N PRO A 330 -2.88 40.31 16.58
CA PRO A 330 -2.37 41.13 17.67
C PRO A 330 -3.46 41.47 18.71
N PRO A 331 -3.09 42.00 19.89
CA PRO A 331 -3.96 42.03 21.07
C PRO A 331 -5.18 42.95 20.91
N ARG A 332 -6.29 42.49 21.49
CA ARG A 332 -7.55 43.23 21.66
C ARG A 332 -7.33 44.60 22.32
N GLY A 333 -7.60 45.67 21.56
CA GLY A 333 -8.06 46.95 22.09
C GLY A 333 -9.59 46.97 22.25
N PRO A 334 -10.15 47.92 23.01
CA PRO A 334 -11.52 47.85 23.50
C PRO A 334 -12.60 48.13 22.44
N LYS A 335 -13.75 47.51 22.70
CA LYS A 335 -15.02 47.52 21.98
C LYS A 335 -15.47 48.91 21.52
N VAL A 336 -15.97 48.99 20.28
CA VAL A 336 -16.98 49.97 19.87
C VAL A 336 -18.04 49.27 19.02
N GLU A 337 -19.30 49.54 19.36
CA GLU A 337 -20.54 49.09 18.72
C GLU A 337 -20.61 49.49 17.24
N ASN A 338 -21.29 48.69 16.40
CA ASN A 338 -22.64 49.03 15.91
C ASN A 338 -23.08 48.27 14.62
N ILE A 339 -24.35 47.85 14.64
CA ILE A 339 -25.39 48.00 13.59
C ILE A 339 -25.48 46.97 12.43
N TYR A 340 -26.54 46.14 12.53
CA TYR A 340 -27.57 45.70 11.53
C TYR A 340 -27.14 45.17 10.14
N LYS A 341 -27.76 44.17 9.48
CA LYS A 341 -29.18 43.75 9.31
C LYS A 341 -29.18 42.38 8.58
N LYS A 342 -29.87 41.33 9.06
CA LYS A 342 -31.20 40.81 8.62
C LYS A 342 -31.33 40.39 7.13
N ARG A 343 -31.51 39.09 6.88
CA ARG A 343 -32.72 38.48 6.26
C ARG A 343 -32.62 36.95 6.14
N GLU A 344 -33.49 36.27 6.87
CA GLU A 344 -34.05 34.95 6.55
C GLU A 344 -35.22 35.12 5.56
N VAL A 345 -35.53 34.06 4.80
CA VAL A 345 -36.86 33.54 4.31
C VAL A 345 -36.47 32.30 3.45
N SER A 346 -36.65 31.03 3.83
CA SER A 346 -37.86 30.19 4.07
C SER A 346 -38.86 30.16 2.91
N GLU A 347 -38.89 29.07 2.13
CA GLU A 347 -40.14 28.48 1.63
C GLU A 347 -39.93 27.09 0.99
N ARG A 348 -40.54 26.08 1.62
CA ARG A 348 -41.10 24.83 1.03
C ARG A 348 -42.63 25.02 1.08
N PRO A 349 -43.48 24.41 0.22
CA PRO A 349 -43.81 22.96 0.33
C PRO A 349 -44.30 22.29 -1.01
N SER A 350 -44.06 21.00 -1.27
CA SER A 350 -44.90 19.78 -1.06
C SER A 350 -45.95 19.41 -2.13
N LEU A 351 -46.15 18.07 -2.28
CA LEU A 351 -47.33 17.27 -2.74
C LEU A 351 -47.25 16.67 -4.17
N ILE A 352 -47.10 15.32 -4.32
CA ILE A 352 -48.13 14.22 -4.41
C ILE A 352 -48.73 14.18 -5.85
N GLU A 353 -48.85 13.10 -6.64
CA GLU A 353 -49.28 11.69 -6.48
C GLU A 353 -49.07 10.94 -7.82
N LYS A 354 -48.82 9.62 -7.84
CA LYS A 354 -49.74 8.58 -8.37
C LYS A 354 -49.07 7.21 -8.54
N ARG A 355 -49.93 6.22 -8.28
CA ARG A 355 -49.78 4.78 -8.17
C ARG A 355 -50.32 4.14 -9.47
N GLU A 356 -49.73 3.06 -9.95
CA GLU A 356 -50.40 2.08 -10.81
C GLU A 356 -49.76 0.70 -10.58
N GLU A 357 -50.61 -0.31 -10.60
CA GLU A 357 -50.47 -1.67 -10.06
C GLU A 357 -51.03 -2.62 -11.14
N ILE A 358 -50.56 -3.88 -11.16
CA ILE A 358 -51.13 -5.10 -11.78
C ILE A 358 -50.73 -5.42 -13.25
N GLU A 359 -50.07 -6.56 -13.48
CA GLU A 359 -50.65 -7.78 -14.08
C GLU A 359 -49.72 -9.00 -13.99
N GLU A 360 -50.24 -10.06 -13.34
CA GLU A 360 -49.79 -11.45 -13.43
C GLU A 360 -50.36 -12.08 -14.70
N GLN A 361 -49.60 -12.97 -15.36
CA GLN A 361 -50.17 -13.98 -16.25
C GLN A 361 -49.54 -15.36 -16.04
N GLU A 362 -50.45 -16.32 -16.03
CA GLU A 362 -50.37 -17.75 -15.76
C GLU A 362 -49.76 -18.58 -16.91
N THR A 363 -49.12 -19.69 -16.49
CA THR A 363 -48.99 -21.03 -17.08
C THR A 363 -49.03 -21.28 -18.60
N GLU A 364 -48.02 -21.99 -19.09
CA GLU A 364 -48.22 -23.09 -20.06
C GLU A 364 -47.28 -24.27 -19.78
N GLU A 365 -47.80 -25.45 -20.08
CA GLU A 365 -47.52 -26.77 -19.53
C GLU A 365 -46.82 -27.63 -20.60
N ILE A 366 -45.62 -28.20 -20.33
CA ILE A 366 -45.06 -29.26 -21.19
C ILE A 366 -44.41 -30.38 -20.36
N VAL A 367 -45.24 -31.40 -20.11
CA VAL A 367 -45.01 -32.86 -20.18
C VAL A 367 -43.56 -33.39 -20.04
N HIS A 368 -43.33 -34.08 -18.92
CA HIS A 368 -42.26 -35.07 -18.70
C HIS A 368 -42.30 -36.27 -19.66
N PRO A 369 -41.16 -36.96 -19.85
CA PRO A 369 -41.15 -38.40 -19.62
C PRO A 369 -40.24 -38.82 -18.46
N ARG A 370 -40.84 -39.71 -17.65
CA ARG A 370 -40.31 -40.40 -16.49
C ARG A 370 -39.09 -41.28 -16.84
N ILE A 371 -38.08 -41.24 -15.98
CA ILE A 371 -37.32 -42.44 -15.58
C ILE A 371 -37.31 -42.46 -14.04
N SER A 372 -37.65 -43.63 -13.52
CA SER A 372 -37.97 -43.99 -12.14
C SER A 372 -36.74 -44.21 -11.25
N GLU A 373 -36.73 -43.66 -10.03
CA GLU A 373 -36.08 -44.27 -8.84
C GLU A 373 -36.65 -43.60 -7.56
N PRO A 374 -37.67 -44.20 -6.88
CA PRO A 374 -38.35 -43.55 -5.75
C PRO A 374 -37.64 -43.68 -4.40
N GLU A 375 -36.65 -44.56 -4.23
CA GLU A 375 -36.21 -44.96 -2.88
C GLU A 375 -35.12 -44.06 -2.27
N LYS A 376 -34.36 -43.30 -3.08
CA LYS A 376 -33.30 -42.40 -2.57
C LYS A 376 -33.79 -41.01 -2.15
N ARG A 377 -34.97 -40.56 -2.62
CA ARG A 377 -35.51 -39.23 -2.28
C ARG A 377 -36.16 -39.19 -0.89
N GLU A 378 -36.64 -40.31 -0.37
CA GLU A 378 -37.31 -40.33 0.94
C GLU A 378 -36.32 -40.36 2.12
N GLN A 379 -35.13 -40.93 1.92
CA GLN A 379 -34.06 -40.88 2.92
C GLN A 379 -33.50 -39.45 3.07
N VAL A 380 -33.25 -38.76 1.94
CA VAL A 380 -32.79 -37.36 1.95
C VAL A 380 -33.80 -36.42 2.59
N ARG A 381 -35.11 -36.66 2.41
CA ARG A 381 -36.17 -35.83 3.00
C ARG A 381 -36.29 -36.01 4.52
N LYS A 382 -36.02 -37.22 5.04
CA LYS A 382 -36.01 -37.51 6.48
C LYS A 382 -34.75 -36.96 7.16
N GLU A 383 -33.64 -36.84 6.44
CA GLU A 383 -32.39 -36.29 6.95
C GLU A 383 -32.41 -34.76 7.03
N ILE A 384 -33.01 -34.09 6.03
CA ILE A 384 -33.24 -32.63 6.06
C ILE A 384 -34.16 -32.22 7.22
N GLN A 385 -35.21 -33.00 7.50
CA GLN A 385 -36.11 -32.74 8.64
C GLN A 385 -35.47 -33.01 10.02
N ARG A 386 -34.37 -33.76 10.09
CA ARG A 386 -33.59 -33.94 11.31
C ARG A 386 -32.71 -32.73 11.59
N ILE A 387 -32.05 -32.20 10.55
CA ILE A 387 -31.15 -31.05 10.65
C ILE A 387 -31.91 -29.78 11.04
N GLU A 388 -33.11 -29.54 10.48
CA GLU A 388 -33.94 -28.39 10.84
C GLU A 388 -34.42 -28.43 12.31
N LYS A 389 -34.63 -29.64 12.87
CA LYS A 389 -35.02 -29.81 14.28
C LYS A 389 -33.86 -29.64 15.26
N GLU A 390 -32.62 -29.94 14.84
CA GLU A 390 -31.42 -29.71 15.64
C GLU A 390 -31.07 -28.21 15.70
N GLU A 391 -31.21 -27.48 14.58
CA GLU A 391 -31.01 -26.01 14.57
C GLU A 391 -32.05 -25.23 15.40
N GLU A 392 -33.29 -25.71 15.49
CA GLU A 392 -34.30 -25.10 16.37
C GLU A 392 -34.04 -25.37 17.86
N GLN A 393 -33.38 -26.48 18.21
CA GLN A 393 -33.00 -26.79 19.59
C GLN A 393 -31.78 -25.96 20.04
N GLU A 394 -30.78 -25.75 19.18
CA GLU A 394 -29.63 -24.88 19.50
C GLU A 394 -30.06 -23.41 19.73
N LYS A 395 -31.02 -22.90 18.94
CA LYS A 395 -31.57 -21.55 19.12
C LYS A 395 -32.38 -21.36 20.41
N GLN A 396 -32.81 -22.44 21.07
CA GLN A 396 -33.49 -22.37 22.38
C GLN A 396 -32.52 -22.44 23.57
N ILE A 397 -31.31 -22.97 23.38
CA ILE A 397 -30.27 -23.06 24.43
C ILE A 397 -29.58 -21.70 24.63
N GLU A 398 -29.36 -20.91 23.57
CA GLU A 398 -28.78 -19.56 23.67
C GLU A 398 -29.67 -18.53 24.39
N LYS A 399 -30.98 -18.80 24.54
CA LYS A 399 -31.93 -17.88 25.20
C LYS A 399 -31.94 -17.95 26.73
N LYS A 400 -31.11 -18.77 27.38
CA LYS A 400 -31.15 -18.98 28.84
C LYS A 400 -29.91 -18.55 29.63
N ILE A 401 -28.96 -17.82 29.04
CA ILE A 401 -27.82 -17.27 29.79
C ILE A 401 -28.20 -15.85 30.29
N PRO A 402 -28.13 -15.56 31.61
CA PRO A 402 -28.45 -14.23 32.13
C PRO A 402 -27.42 -13.20 31.64
N LYS A 403 -27.90 -12.10 31.05
CA LYS A 403 -27.09 -10.93 30.69
C LYS A 403 -26.66 -10.17 31.96
N GLU A 404 -25.40 -10.27 32.34
CA GLU A 404 -24.76 -9.28 33.22
C GLU A 404 -24.51 -7.96 32.45
N GLU A 405 -24.63 -6.85 33.16
CA GLU A 405 -24.72 -5.50 32.62
C GLU A 405 -23.43 -5.03 31.90
N PRO A 406 -23.52 -4.47 30.68
CA PRO A 406 -22.37 -4.05 29.86
C PRO A 406 -21.66 -2.78 30.36
N ARG A 407 -22.11 -2.14 31.45
CA ARG A 407 -21.53 -0.87 31.95
C ARG A 407 -20.20 -1.02 32.67
N LYS A 408 -19.96 -2.13 33.39
CA LYS A 408 -18.71 -2.32 34.16
C LYS A 408 -17.50 -2.65 33.28
N GLU A 409 -17.72 -3.28 32.12
CA GLU A 409 -16.62 -3.71 31.25
C GLU A 409 -16.05 -2.54 30.41
N GLU A 410 -16.88 -1.59 30.00
CA GLU A 410 -16.43 -0.35 29.34
C GLU A 410 -15.71 0.61 30.30
N GLU A 411 -16.17 0.70 31.55
CA GLU A 411 -15.49 1.51 32.58
C GLU A 411 -14.12 0.91 32.93
N LEU A 412 -14.01 -0.42 33.06
CA LEU A 412 -12.75 -1.10 33.28
C LEU A 412 -11.79 -0.93 32.09
N LYS A 413 -12.30 -1.00 30.85
CA LYS A 413 -11.48 -0.76 29.63
C LYS A 413 -10.97 0.68 29.57
N LYS A 414 -11.82 1.68 29.89
CA LYS A 414 -11.41 3.09 29.95
C LYS A 414 -10.41 3.36 31.07
N GLU A 415 -10.56 2.72 32.24
CA GLU A 415 -9.62 2.85 33.35
C GLU A 415 -8.26 2.22 33.02
N ILE A 416 -8.24 1.07 32.32
CA ILE A 416 -7.02 0.44 31.83
C ILE A 416 -6.33 1.31 30.77
N GLU A 417 -7.09 1.90 29.85
CA GLU A 417 -6.57 2.76 28.78
C GLU A 417 -5.97 4.07 29.34
N LEU A 418 -6.63 4.66 30.34
CA LEU A 418 -6.12 5.85 31.06
C LEU A 418 -4.82 5.55 31.83
N ARG A 419 -4.73 4.40 32.51
CA ARG A 419 -3.50 3.99 33.20
C ARG A 419 -2.36 3.63 32.22
N LEU A 420 -2.69 3.14 31.02
CA LEU A 420 -1.70 2.86 29.98
C LEU A 420 -1.09 4.15 29.41
N HIS A 421 -1.92 5.17 29.19
CA HIS A 421 -1.47 6.45 28.63
C HIS A 421 -0.57 7.26 29.58
N GLU A 422 -0.76 7.18 30.90
CA GLU A 422 0.15 7.80 31.88
C GLU A 422 1.53 7.14 31.92
N SER A 423 1.60 5.84 31.60
CA SER A 423 2.84 5.05 31.63
C SER A 423 3.72 5.13 30.36
N LEU A 424 3.20 5.76 29.28
CA LEU A 424 3.88 5.88 27.99
C LEU A 424 4.54 7.26 27.76
N LEU A 425 4.66 8.09 28.79
CA LEU A 425 5.52 9.26 28.72
C LEU A 425 6.99 8.83 28.48
N PRO A 426 7.75 9.55 27.65
CA PRO A 426 9.16 9.23 27.43
C PRO A 426 9.90 9.30 28.77
N VAL A 427 10.39 8.15 29.21
CA VAL A 427 11.21 8.00 30.42
C VAL A 427 12.48 8.83 30.27
N LYS A 428 12.47 10.02 30.86
CA LYS A 428 13.61 10.95 30.87
C LYS A 428 14.58 10.68 32.03
N ASN A 429 14.17 9.95 33.07
CA ASN A 429 14.98 9.70 34.27
C ASN A 429 15.41 8.22 34.42
N GLU A 430 16.62 7.97 34.93
CA GLU A 430 17.18 6.61 35.12
C GLU A 430 16.36 5.74 36.10
N LYS A 431 15.63 6.34 37.05
CA LYS A 431 14.78 5.62 38.00
C LYS A 431 13.57 4.94 37.33
N ASP A 432 12.99 5.59 36.33
CA ASP A 432 11.82 5.06 35.62
C ASP A 432 12.23 3.92 34.65
N LYS A 433 13.48 3.92 34.15
CA LYS A 433 14.01 2.78 33.38
C LYS A 433 14.10 1.51 34.22
N LYS A 434 14.44 1.62 35.51
CA LYS A 434 14.45 0.47 36.43
C LYS A 434 13.03 -0.07 36.66
N LEU A 435 12.05 0.81 36.89
CA LEU A 435 10.65 0.42 37.07
C LEU A 435 10.06 -0.23 35.81
N VAL A 436 10.32 0.33 34.64
CA VAL A 436 9.90 -0.26 33.35
C VAL A 436 10.56 -1.63 33.14
N LYS A 437 11.86 -1.77 33.46
CA LYS A 437 12.56 -3.05 33.37
C LYS A 437 11.99 -4.07 34.35
N GLU A 438 11.62 -3.66 35.57
CA GLU A 438 11.00 -4.52 36.58
C GLU A 438 9.57 -4.93 36.21
N TYR A 439 8.80 -4.02 35.60
CA TYR A 439 7.47 -4.26 35.04
C TYR A 439 7.51 -5.24 33.87
N PHE A 440 8.40 -5.02 32.90
CA PHE A 440 8.63 -5.98 31.81
C PHE A 440 9.16 -7.30 32.34
N THR A 441 10.04 -7.32 33.34
CA THR A 441 10.52 -8.58 33.93
C THR A 441 9.40 -9.33 34.66
N ARG A 442 8.40 -8.63 35.24
CA ARG A 442 7.18 -9.26 35.78
C ARG A 442 6.28 -9.82 34.67
N ILE A 443 6.11 -9.11 33.56
CA ILE A 443 5.34 -9.56 32.38
C ILE A 443 6.04 -10.71 31.65
N PHE A 444 7.37 -10.68 31.52
CA PHE A 444 8.18 -11.72 30.87
C PHE A 444 8.54 -12.89 31.80
N ASN A 445 8.22 -12.81 33.10
CA ASN A 445 8.27 -13.97 34.00
C ASN A 445 7.02 -14.86 33.93
N VAL A 446 6.12 -14.62 32.98
CA VAL A 446 4.89 -15.41 32.74
C VAL A 446 5.18 -16.65 31.89
N LEU A 447 6.14 -17.47 32.34
CA LEU A 447 6.24 -18.86 31.92
C LEU A 447 6.36 -19.68 33.20
N SER A 448 5.34 -20.49 33.49
CA SER A 448 5.36 -21.36 34.68
C SER A 448 6.59 -22.28 34.63
N LYS A 449 7.10 -22.65 35.80
CA LYS A 449 8.27 -23.55 35.88
C LYS A 449 8.01 -24.87 35.14
N ASP A 450 6.75 -25.33 35.16
CA ASP A 450 6.29 -26.55 34.49
C ASP A 450 6.39 -26.46 32.97
N ILE A 451 5.98 -25.32 32.39
CA ILE A 451 6.09 -25.07 30.94
C ILE A 451 7.56 -25.05 30.48
N LYS A 452 8.43 -24.40 31.26
CA LYS A 452 9.87 -24.37 30.96
C LYS A 452 10.50 -25.76 31.02
N GLN A 453 9.96 -26.65 31.85
CA GLN A 453 10.42 -28.03 31.98
C GLN A 453 9.93 -28.88 30.80
N GLN A 454 8.64 -28.79 30.44
CA GLN A 454 8.08 -29.50 29.29
C GLN A 454 8.83 -29.17 27.98
N ILE A 455 9.20 -27.90 27.75
CA ILE A 455 9.99 -27.49 26.57
C ILE A 455 11.43 -28.03 26.60
N LYS A 456 12.00 -28.21 27.80
CA LYS A 456 13.33 -28.82 27.93
C LYS A 456 13.28 -30.30 27.59
N ASP A 457 12.21 -30.98 28.01
CA ASP A 457 12.00 -32.42 27.83
C ASP A 457 11.70 -32.79 26.37
N LEU A 458 11.19 -31.85 25.57
CA LEU A 458 11.12 -31.99 24.11
C LEU A 458 12.54 -32.14 23.53
N LYS A 459 12.83 -33.23 22.80
CA LYS A 459 14.12 -33.51 22.12
C LYS A 459 14.33 -32.64 20.85
N ILE A 460 14.07 -31.33 20.95
CA ILE A 460 14.09 -30.37 19.84
C ILE A 460 15.44 -29.60 19.78
N PRO A 461 15.92 -29.18 18.59
CA PRO A 461 17.12 -28.36 18.43
C PRO A 461 17.08 -27.03 19.21
N LYS A 462 18.25 -26.55 19.66
CA LYS A 462 18.38 -25.30 20.46
C LYS A 462 17.83 -24.04 19.76
N LYS A 463 17.78 -24.02 18.43
CA LYS A 463 17.30 -22.87 17.63
C LYS A 463 15.77 -22.77 17.66
N GLU A 464 15.09 -23.88 17.39
CA GLU A 464 13.62 -23.99 17.47
C GLU A 464 13.11 -23.76 18.90
N LYS A 465 13.82 -24.24 19.92
CA LYS A 465 13.51 -23.92 21.33
C LYS A 465 13.48 -22.41 21.62
N LYS A 466 14.33 -21.62 20.96
CA LYS A 466 14.33 -20.14 21.13
C LYS A 466 13.16 -19.47 20.41
N GLU A 467 12.69 -20.04 19.32
CA GLU A 467 11.54 -19.52 18.57
C GLU A 467 10.24 -19.84 19.31
N ILE A 468 10.05 -21.07 19.76
CA ILE A 468 8.91 -21.50 20.59
C ILE A 468 8.82 -20.64 21.87
N LEU A 469 9.95 -20.34 22.53
CA LEU A 469 9.96 -19.47 23.72
C LEU A 469 9.57 -18.02 23.42
N LYS A 470 9.85 -17.51 22.22
CA LYS A 470 9.42 -16.17 21.82
C LYS A 470 7.93 -16.14 21.53
N GLU A 471 7.39 -17.17 20.90
CA GLU A 471 5.96 -17.28 20.59
C GLU A 471 5.12 -17.43 21.87
N LEU A 472 5.56 -18.27 22.81
CA LEU A 472 4.87 -18.46 24.09
C LEU A 472 4.85 -17.19 24.96
N ALA A 473 5.80 -16.28 24.79
CA ALA A 473 5.86 -15.03 25.55
C ALA A 473 4.70 -14.07 25.26
N PHE A 474 3.99 -14.25 24.14
CA PHE A 474 2.85 -13.43 23.75
C PHE A 474 1.48 -14.09 23.99
N LEU A 475 1.46 -15.33 24.50
CA LEU A 475 0.24 -16.10 24.71
C LEU A 475 -0.23 -16.05 26.17
N THR A 476 -1.55 -16.15 26.39
CA THR A 476 -2.13 -16.29 27.74
C THR A 476 -1.80 -17.67 28.32
N LYS A 477 -1.88 -17.85 29.65
CA LYS A 477 -1.54 -19.13 30.31
C LYS A 477 -2.30 -20.34 29.72
N GLU A 478 -3.58 -20.17 29.41
CA GLU A 478 -4.42 -21.22 28.81
C GLU A 478 -3.96 -21.56 27.38
N GLN A 479 -3.61 -20.54 26.60
CA GLN A 479 -3.09 -20.71 25.24
C GLN A 479 -1.69 -21.32 25.25
N GLN A 480 -0.84 -20.98 26.21
CA GLN A 480 0.49 -21.57 26.38
C GLN A 480 0.39 -23.09 26.64
N ILE A 481 -0.53 -23.52 27.51
CA ILE A 481 -0.77 -24.96 27.79
C ILE A 481 -1.28 -25.67 26.53
N LYS A 482 -2.26 -25.07 25.82
CA LYS A 482 -2.80 -25.65 24.58
C LYS A 482 -1.73 -25.79 23.50
N TYR A 483 -0.90 -24.77 23.33
CA TYR A 483 0.20 -24.75 22.36
C TYR A 483 1.24 -25.83 22.66
N ILE A 484 1.62 -25.98 23.94
CA ILE A 484 2.60 -27.00 24.35
C ILE A 484 2.01 -28.40 24.22
N ASN A 485 0.75 -28.62 24.58
CA ASN A 485 0.11 -29.93 24.39
C ASN A 485 0.11 -30.34 22.92
N ASN A 486 -0.19 -29.40 22.00
CA ASN A 486 -0.13 -29.68 20.57
C ASN A 486 1.29 -30.00 20.10
N LEU A 487 2.30 -29.28 20.58
CA LEU A 487 3.71 -29.59 20.29
C LEU A 487 4.11 -30.96 20.88
N VAL A 488 3.68 -31.27 22.09
CA VAL A 488 3.94 -32.55 22.73
C VAL A 488 3.32 -33.69 21.91
N VAL A 489 2.08 -33.54 21.43
CA VAL A 489 1.43 -34.51 20.53
C VAL A 489 2.22 -34.67 19.22
N LEU A 490 2.56 -33.57 18.55
CA LEU A 490 3.31 -33.57 17.30
C LEU A 490 4.71 -34.23 17.41
N TYR A 491 5.38 -34.07 18.55
CA TYR A 491 6.75 -34.58 18.76
C TYR A 491 6.83 -35.91 19.53
N GLN A 492 5.73 -36.38 20.15
CA GLN A 492 5.69 -37.66 20.87
C GLN A 492 4.96 -38.78 20.12
N GLU A 493 4.09 -38.47 19.17
CA GLU A 493 3.37 -39.52 18.44
C GLU A 493 4.24 -40.13 17.33
N ASP A 494 4.85 -41.28 17.64
CA ASP A 494 5.18 -42.26 16.63
C ASP A 494 3.90 -42.55 15.82
N ILE A 495 3.94 -42.35 14.49
CA ILE A 495 2.82 -42.60 13.57
C ILE A 495 2.12 -43.92 13.98
N PRO A 496 0.81 -43.91 14.27
CA PRO A 496 0.09 -45.10 14.69
C PRO A 496 0.36 -46.27 13.75
N LYS A 497 0.82 -47.42 14.28
CA LYS A 497 1.19 -48.60 13.47
C LYS A 497 0.11 -49.03 12.48
N LYS A 498 -1.16 -48.80 12.83
CA LYS A 498 -2.33 -49.03 11.96
C LYS A 498 -2.31 -48.21 10.67
N LEU A 499 -1.82 -46.96 10.69
CA LEU A 499 -1.72 -46.11 9.49
C LEU A 499 -0.57 -46.57 8.59
N ILE A 500 0.55 -47.03 9.19
CA ILE A 500 1.68 -47.58 8.45
C ILE A 500 1.27 -48.86 7.70
N GLU A 501 0.51 -49.75 8.35
CA GLU A 501 -0.05 -50.95 7.70
C GLU A 501 -1.01 -50.57 6.57
N ARG A 502 -1.85 -49.55 6.79
CA ARG A 502 -2.83 -49.07 5.81
C ARG A 502 -2.17 -48.51 4.55
N ILE A 503 -1.05 -47.79 4.68
CA ILE A 503 -0.24 -47.30 3.55
C ILE A 503 0.40 -48.47 2.78
N LYS A 504 0.90 -49.49 3.48
CA LYS A 504 1.49 -50.69 2.86
C LYS A 504 0.49 -51.53 2.08
N THR A 505 -0.80 -51.48 2.44
CA THR A 505 -1.88 -52.17 1.70
C THR A 505 -2.31 -51.47 0.41
N ILE A 506 -1.87 -50.22 0.14
CA ILE A 506 -2.22 -49.52 -1.09
C ILE A 506 -1.39 -50.08 -2.25
N SER A 507 -2.01 -50.97 -3.03
CA SER A 507 -1.37 -51.81 -4.06
C SER A 507 -0.68 -51.07 -5.21
N LYS A 508 -0.98 -49.78 -5.41
CA LYS A 508 -0.44 -48.99 -6.53
C LYS A 508 0.72 -48.06 -6.14
N ILE A 509 1.11 -48.00 -4.87
CA ILE A 509 2.26 -47.21 -4.42
C ILE A 509 3.51 -48.10 -4.49
N LYS A 510 4.54 -47.64 -5.21
CA LYS A 510 5.82 -48.35 -5.29
C LYS A 510 6.55 -48.31 -3.94
N PRO A 511 7.31 -49.36 -3.58
CA PRO A 511 8.05 -49.43 -2.32
C PRO A 511 8.97 -48.24 -2.04
N GLU A 512 9.55 -47.67 -3.11
CA GLU A 512 10.46 -46.53 -3.07
C GLU A 512 9.81 -45.23 -2.55
N HIS A 513 8.48 -45.12 -2.59
CA HIS A 513 7.76 -43.92 -2.15
C HIS A 513 7.22 -44.00 -0.73
N TYR A 514 7.30 -45.16 -0.07
CA TYR A 514 6.78 -45.31 1.30
C TYR A 514 7.55 -44.48 2.32
N GLU A 515 8.87 -44.38 2.19
CA GLU A 515 9.69 -43.60 3.12
C GLU A 515 9.34 -42.10 3.05
N ASN A 516 9.16 -41.56 1.85
CA ASN A 516 8.78 -40.16 1.65
C ASN A 516 7.36 -39.86 2.18
N ILE A 517 6.41 -40.78 2.00
CA ILE A 517 5.03 -40.64 2.52
C ILE A 517 5.05 -40.66 4.05
N LEU A 518 5.82 -41.56 4.66
CA LEU A 518 5.98 -41.63 6.11
C LEU A 518 6.68 -40.39 6.69
N GLU A 519 7.63 -39.80 5.96
CA GLU A 519 8.27 -38.56 6.37
C GLU A 519 7.32 -37.37 6.33
N GLN A 520 6.46 -37.26 5.31
CA GLN A 520 5.44 -36.21 5.22
C GLN A 520 4.39 -36.31 6.33
N LEU A 521 3.96 -37.52 6.68
CA LEU A 521 2.97 -37.76 7.74
C LEU A 521 3.46 -37.32 9.13
N LYS A 522 4.78 -37.30 9.40
CA LYS A 522 5.33 -36.82 10.67
C LYS A 522 5.06 -35.35 10.95
N TYR A 523 4.80 -34.55 9.92
CA TYR A 523 4.58 -33.11 10.02
C TYR A 523 3.12 -32.70 9.91
N MET A 524 2.21 -33.68 9.79
CA MET A 524 0.76 -33.48 9.68
C MET A 524 0.09 -33.82 11.00
N ASP A 525 -1.01 -33.12 11.32
CA ASP A 525 -1.83 -33.48 12.49
C ASP A 525 -2.64 -34.77 12.24
N ALA A 526 -3.25 -35.33 13.29
CA ALA A 526 -3.94 -36.63 13.19
C ALA A 526 -5.11 -36.65 12.19
N ASP A 527 -5.80 -35.52 12.00
CA ASP A 527 -6.93 -35.40 11.08
C ASP A 527 -6.44 -35.25 9.63
N GLU A 528 -5.38 -34.47 9.42
CA GLU A 528 -4.67 -34.31 8.15
C GLU A 528 -4.03 -35.64 7.69
N GLN A 529 -3.43 -36.40 8.61
CA GLN A 529 -2.88 -37.73 8.31
C GLN A 529 -3.96 -38.66 7.75
N LEU A 530 -5.17 -38.66 8.32
CA LEU A 530 -6.30 -39.47 7.86
C LEU A 530 -6.83 -39.02 6.50
N GLN A 531 -6.96 -37.71 6.29
CA GLN A 531 -7.39 -37.15 4.99
C GLN A 531 -6.38 -37.44 3.88
N PHE A 532 -5.08 -37.33 4.19
CA PHE A 532 -4.01 -37.62 3.24
C PHE A 532 -3.98 -39.10 2.84
N ILE A 533 -4.15 -40.01 3.81
CA ILE A 533 -4.25 -41.44 3.52
C ILE A 533 -5.49 -41.75 2.68
N HIS A 534 -6.65 -41.13 2.98
CA HIS A 534 -7.86 -41.32 2.17
C HIS A 534 -7.69 -40.79 0.74
N TYR A 535 -6.97 -39.68 0.57
CA TYR A 535 -6.60 -39.15 -0.74
C TYR A 535 -5.71 -40.14 -1.52
N LEU A 536 -4.71 -40.74 -0.85
CA LEU A 536 -3.86 -41.76 -1.46
C LEU A 536 -4.64 -43.02 -1.82
N GLU A 537 -5.59 -43.47 -1.00
CA GLU A 537 -6.46 -44.61 -1.30
C GLU A 537 -7.35 -44.37 -2.54
N LYS A 538 -7.79 -43.13 -2.75
CA LYS A 538 -8.69 -42.76 -3.86
C LYS A 538 -7.95 -42.49 -5.18
N ASN A 539 -6.74 -41.96 -5.11
CA ASN A 539 -6.03 -41.42 -6.27
C ASN A 539 -4.73 -42.15 -6.63
N ALA A 540 -4.22 -43.04 -5.78
CA ALA A 540 -3.21 -44.01 -6.20
C ALA A 540 -3.89 -45.03 -7.11
#